data_AF-A0A834BR83-F1
#
_entry.id   AF-A0A834BR83-F1
#
_cell.length_a   1.000
_cell.length_b   1.000
_cell.length_c   1.000
_cell.angle_alpha   90.00
_cell.angle_beta   90.00
_cell.angle_gamma   90.00
#
_symmetry.space_group_name_H-M   'P 1'
#
loop_
_entity.id
_entity.type
_entity.pdbx_description
1 polymer ?
#
loop_
_entity_poly.entity_id
_entity_poly.type
_entity_poly.pdbx_seq_one_letter_code
_entity_poly.pdbx_strand_id
1 'polypeptide(L)'
;MVGKLIMEAAAKNLTPVTLERTAWGKYTNCGQTCIAPDYILCEPGMQDRIIEEIKKAIKEFYTDSPKTCTDYGRIINQRHFKRIMNMLEDSTIAVGGENDEANCYIAPTVLRDVKPEAKVMQEEIFGPLLPIITVSGVDEAIKFINKGEKPLALYVFSSDNKVIDRIRDETSSGGFVANDCLIHYSISSLPFGGVGNSGMGCYHGKYSFDQLSHLRGCLIKKLNMEGVNNVRYPPHTPKKLSWVRFILLKSSGLGWMGRMVMLAMLVVVAAVALQCTAQWCYQRQFCDDTCKDPSRWETEFPRCGGLHQSPINIVTRNVHVNDNLPPLVFIGYTDIINITVENKGHSAHFALPPLVRLTGGALPGYYRAAQFHFHWGGNGRPGSEHTIDGERFPMELHIVHIKEPYNSLAEAQHDMAGIALLAFLFEETTDDHPHLDTVIAALGLVQNNGSTTVIPNFHLSDIIPPASDLHHYYRYVGSMTTPGCEHAVAWTVFHRTLPISSRQLGAIVKQCRFWTGLPMTDIYRPTQPLDGRIVYRTNSGTVQRRVLHMWIRIFLAVLFTLALTH
;
A
#
# COMPACT_ATOMS: atom_id res chain seq x y z
N MET A 1 13.01 -29.21 30.21
CA MET A 1 12.04 -28.47 31.04
C MET A 1 11.50 -27.25 30.27
N VAL A 2 10.40 -27.42 29.53
CA VAL A 2 9.76 -26.37 28.71
C VAL A 2 8.93 -25.44 29.60
N GLY A 3 9.58 -24.59 30.41
CA GLY A 3 8.90 -23.80 31.44
C GLY A 3 8.36 -22.46 30.93
N LYS A 4 7.06 -22.36 30.66
CA LYS A 4 6.44 -21.07 30.26
C LYS A 4 6.36 -20.13 31.45
N LEU A 5 6.80 -18.91 31.24
CA LEU A 5 7.08 -17.97 32.32
C LEU A 5 6.24 -16.71 32.18
N ILE A 6 5.76 -16.20 33.31
CA ILE A 6 5.19 -14.85 33.43
C ILE A 6 6.21 -13.95 34.16
N MET A 7 6.66 -12.90 33.49
CA MET A 7 7.48 -11.84 34.07
C MET A 7 6.60 -10.69 34.57
N GLU A 8 6.64 -10.37 35.86
CA GLU A 8 6.02 -9.18 36.45
C GLU A 8 7.05 -8.12 36.91
N ALA A 9 8.16 -7.98 36.21
CA ALA A 9 9.19 -7.03 36.61
C ALA A 9 8.94 -5.63 36.05
N ALA A 10 7.92 -4.92 36.54
CA ALA A 10 7.80 -3.43 36.58
C ALA A 10 6.37 -2.90 36.76
N ALA A 11 5.41 -3.69 37.24
CA ALA A 11 4.07 -3.16 37.49
C ALA A 11 4.01 -2.39 38.81
N LYS A 12 4.49 -1.13 38.82
CA LYS A 12 4.04 -0.13 39.82
C LYS A 12 2.50 0.00 39.82
N ASN A 13 1.85 -0.41 38.73
CA ASN A 13 0.40 -0.47 38.55
C ASN A 13 -0.05 -1.88 38.09
N LEU A 14 -0.07 -2.87 38.98
CA LEU A 14 -0.81 -4.11 38.73
C LEU A 14 -2.31 -3.79 38.65
N THR A 15 -2.91 -3.96 37.48
CA THR A 15 -4.36 -3.91 37.33
C THR A 15 -4.93 -5.32 37.56
N PRO A 16 -6.11 -5.46 38.20
CA PRO A 16 -6.78 -6.76 38.36
C PRO A 16 -6.83 -7.60 37.06
N VAL A 17 -6.97 -6.93 35.91
CA VAL A 17 -6.96 -7.51 34.56
C VAL A 17 -5.73 -8.37 34.25
N THR A 18 -4.54 -8.00 34.76
CA THR A 18 -3.29 -8.75 34.51
C THR A 18 -3.35 -10.15 35.14
N LEU A 19 -3.83 -10.22 36.37
CA LEU A 19 -3.87 -11.45 37.15
C LEU A 19 -5.07 -12.30 36.79
N GLU A 20 -6.17 -11.67 36.38
CA GLU A 20 -7.29 -12.32 35.72
C GLU A 20 -6.86 -13.06 34.45
N ARG A 21 -6.10 -12.41 33.55
CA ARG A 21 -5.54 -13.04 32.33
C ARG A 21 -4.58 -14.18 32.64
N THR A 22 -3.75 -14.01 33.67
CA THR A 22 -2.82 -15.05 34.13
C THR A 22 -3.57 -16.28 34.66
N ALA A 23 -4.57 -16.06 35.52
CA ALA A 23 -5.41 -17.13 36.04
C ALA A 23 -6.18 -17.84 34.92
N TRP A 24 -6.77 -17.08 33.98
CA TRP A 24 -7.46 -17.66 32.82
C TRP A 24 -6.51 -18.50 31.98
N GLY A 25 -5.32 -17.97 31.67
CA GLY A 25 -4.29 -18.67 30.92
C GLY A 25 -3.81 -19.96 31.59
N LYS A 26 -3.70 -19.96 32.92
CA LYS A 26 -3.29 -21.14 33.69
C LYS A 26 -4.38 -22.20 33.81
N TYR A 27 -5.60 -21.79 34.14
CA TYR A 27 -6.65 -22.73 34.54
C TYR A 27 -7.57 -23.16 33.40
N THR A 28 -7.45 -22.53 32.22
CA THR A 28 -8.06 -23.04 30.99
C THR A 28 -7.64 -24.50 30.75
N ASN A 29 -8.62 -25.37 30.48
CA ASN A 29 -8.44 -26.82 30.36
C ASN A 29 -7.77 -27.47 31.59
N CYS A 30 -8.00 -26.93 32.80
CA CYS A 30 -7.37 -27.42 34.04
C CYS A 30 -5.81 -27.39 33.95
N GLY A 31 -5.25 -26.42 33.22
CA GLY A 31 -3.80 -26.30 33.00
C GLY A 31 -3.18 -27.35 32.09
N GLN A 32 -3.98 -28.20 31.46
CA GLN A 32 -3.53 -29.20 30.47
C GLN A 32 -3.43 -28.58 29.07
N THR A 33 -2.71 -27.47 28.97
CA THR A 33 -2.48 -26.75 27.72
C THR A 33 -0.99 -26.54 27.53
N CYS A 34 -0.46 -26.89 26.35
CA CYS A 34 0.97 -26.83 26.05
C CYS A 34 1.58 -25.43 26.09
N ILE A 35 0.77 -24.38 26.27
CA ILE A 35 1.21 -22.98 26.43
C ILE A 35 0.60 -22.31 27.67
N ALA A 36 -0.05 -23.06 28.57
CA ALA A 36 -0.48 -22.54 29.86
C ALA A 36 0.74 -22.11 30.69
N PRO A 37 0.71 -20.96 31.39
CA PRO A 37 1.78 -20.55 32.29
C PRO A 37 2.14 -21.67 33.26
N ASP A 38 3.43 -22.03 33.36
CA ASP A 38 3.88 -23.03 34.30
C ASP A 38 4.27 -22.40 35.64
N TYR A 39 4.70 -21.13 35.66
CA TYR A 39 5.05 -20.40 36.88
C TYR A 39 5.09 -18.88 36.66
N ILE A 40 5.07 -18.13 37.76
CA ILE A 40 5.20 -16.67 37.81
C ILE A 40 6.56 -16.30 38.40
N LEU A 41 7.25 -15.33 37.78
CA LEU A 41 8.35 -14.59 38.36
C LEU A 41 7.90 -13.17 38.73
N CYS A 42 8.04 -12.82 40.01
CA CYS A 42 7.69 -11.49 40.52
C CYS A 42 8.70 -10.99 41.54
N GLU A 43 8.66 -9.70 41.87
CA GLU A 43 9.42 -9.19 43.01
C GLU A 43 8.85 -9.72 44.35
N PRO A 44 9.67 -9.90 45.40
CA PRO A 44 9.20 -10.42 46.69
C PRO A 44 7.98 -9.68 47.27
N GLY A 45 7.96 -8.34 47.15
CA GLY A 45 6.87 -7.50 47.64
C GLY A 45 5.53 -7.67 46.90
N MET A 46 5.51 -8.42 45.79
CA MET A 46 4.33 -8.59 44.95
C MET A 46 3.61 -9.93 45.17
N GLN A 47 4.28 -10.93 45.75
CA GLN A 47 3.77 -12.29 45.86
C GLN A 47 2.39 -12.37 46.53
N ASP A 48 2.22 -11.76 47.71
CA ASP A 48 0.94 -11.82 48.44
C ASP A 48 -0.19 -11.12 47.67
N ARG A 49 0.12 -10.01 46.98
CA ARG A 49 -0.86 -9.30 46.14
C ARG A 49 -1.28 -10.15 44.94
N ILE A 50 -0.34 -10.86 44.31
CA ILE A 50 -0.61 -11.78 43.21
C ILE A 50 -1.55 -12.89 43.66
N ILE A 51 -1.25 -13.51 44.80
CA ILE A 51 -2.05 -14.58 45.40
C ILE A 51 -3.50 -14.12 45.62
N GLU A 52 -3.69 -12.95 46.23
CA GLU A 52 -5.03 -12.44 46.54
C GLU A 52 -5.86 -12.13 45.30
N GLU A 53 -5.28 -11.52 44.27
CA GLU A 53 -6.01 -11.22 43.03
C GLU A 53 -6.26 -12.49 42.19
N ILE A 54 -5.33 -13.45 42.14
CA ILE A 54 -5.58 -14.74 41.49
C ILE A 54 -6.68 -15.51 42.22
N LYS A 55 -6.72 -15.48 43.56
CA LYS A 55 -7.80 -16.07 44.35
C LYS A 55 -9.16 -15.47 44.00
N LYS A 56 -9.23 -14.14 43.84
CA LYS A 56 -10.45 -13.46 43.38
C LYS A 56 -10.86 -13.92 41.98
N ALA A 57 -9.91 -13.96 41.04
CA ALA A 57 -10.17 -14.41 39.67
C ALA A 57 -10.66 -15.87 39.62
N ILE A 58 -10.04 -16.78 40.40
CA ILE A 58 -10.49 -18.18 40.52
C ILE A 58 -11.94 -18.25 40.98
N LYS A 59 -12.30 -17.48 42.02
CA LYS A 59 -13.67 -17.43 42.54
C LYS A 59 -14.65 -16.87 41.51
N GLU A 60 -14.25 -15.87 40.75
CA GLU A 60 -15.07 -15.27 39.69
C GLU A 60 -15.30 -16.25 38.53
N PHE A 61 -14.26 -16.99 38.11
CA PHE A 61 -14.35 -17.96 37.03
C PHE A 61 -15.09 -19.23 37.40
N TYR A 62 -14.89 -19.74 38.63
CA TYR A 62 -15.29 -21.11 39.00
C TYR A 62 -16.14 -21.18 40.26
N THR A 63 -16.64 -20.04 40.75
CA THR A 63 -17.41 -19.91 42.00
C THR A 63 -16.60 -20.28 43.25
N ASP A 64 -17.24 -20.31 44.42
CA ASP A 64 -16.64 -20.81 45.66
C ASP A 64 -16.35 -22.32 45.64
N SER A 65 -16.92 -23.07 44.68
CA SER A 65 -16.71 -24.52 44.55
C SER A 65 -16.32 -24.91 43.12
N PRO A 66 -15.03 -24.78 42.75
CA PRO A 66 -14.53 -25.20 41.43
C PRO A 66 -14.80 -26.68 41.13
N LYS A 67 -14.90 -27.53 42.16
CA LYS A 67 -15.25 -28.95 42.02
C LYS A 67 -16.60 -29.18 41.34
N THR A 68 -17.59 -28.33 41.61
CA THR A 68 -18.94 -28.47 41.05
C THR A 68 -19.19 -27.57 39.85
N CYS A 69 -18.24 -26.70 39.50
CA CYS A 69 -18.33 -25.83 38.34
C CYS A 69 -18.24 -26.64 37.04
N THR A 70 -19.20 -26.44 36.13
CA THR A 70 -19.28 -27.13 34.84
C THR A 70 -18.17 -26.71 33.88
N ASP A 71 -17.66 -25.48 34.02
CA ASP A 71 -16.61 -24.91 33.17
C ASP A 71 -15.20 -25.27 33.64
N TYR A 72 -15.06 -25.96 34.79
CA TYR A 72 -13.77 -26.40 35.31
C TYR A 72 -13.47 -27.86 34.97
N GLY A 73 -12.33 -28.08 34.31
CA GLY A 73 -11.94 -29.38 33.77
C GLY A 73 -11.52 -30.42 34.83
N ARG A 74 -11.17 -31.60 34.33
CA ARG A 74 -10.57 -32.72 35.09
C ARG A 74 -9.25 -33.14 34.48
N ILE A 75 -8.39 -33.72 35.31
CA ILE A 75 -7.17 -34.33 34.82
C ILE A 75 -7.52 -35.53 33.94
N ILE A 76 -6.86 -35.64 32.78
CA ILE A 76 -7.23 -36.58 31.72
C ILE A 76 -7.26 -38.05 32.17
N ASN A 77 -6.42 -38.44 33.14
CA ASN A 77 -6.41 -39.79 33.70
C ASN A 77 -5.71 -39.86 35.07
N GLN A 78 -5.88 -41.01 35.75
CA GLN A 78 -5.33 -41.24 37.08
C GLN A 78 -3.81 -41.25 37.17
N ARG A 79 -3.11 -41.68 36.12
CA ARG A 79 -1.64 -41.67 36.10
C ARG A 79 -1.13 -40.23 36.15
N HIS A 80 -1.73 -39.34 35.35
CA HIS A 80 -1.37 -37.93 35.33
C HIS A 80 -1.78 -37.20 36.59
N PHE A 81 -2.94 -37.54 37.16
CA PHE A 81 -3.38 -37.04 38.46
C PHE A 81 -2.31 -37.32 39.54
N LYS A 82 -1.87 -38.58 39.66
CA LYS A 82 -0.83 -38.97 40.63
C LYS A 82 0.50 -38.26 40.41
N ARG A 83 0.87 -38.06 39.14
CA ARG A 83 2.08 -37.29 38.78
C ARG A 83 2.01 -35.86 39.29
N ILE A 84 0.88 -35.17 39.07
CA ILE A 84 0.67 -33.80 39.55
C ILE A 84 0.65 -33.76 41.08
N MET A 85 -0.01 -34.71 41.75
CA MET A 85 -0.03 -34.76 43.21
C MET A 85 1.38 -34.97 43.81
N ASN A 86 2.23 -35.78 43.18
CA ASN A 86 3.62 -35.97 43.60
C ASN A 86 4.46 -34.68 43.47
N MET A 87 4.10 -33.76 42.57
CA MET A 87 4.76 -32.45 42.47
C MET A 87 4.45 -31.54 43.66
N LEU A 88 3.31 -31.73 44.32
CA LEU A 88 2.85 -30.90 45.43
C LEU A 88 3.53 -31.20 46.77
N GLU A 89 4.16 -32.37 46.93
CA GLU A 89 4.64 -32.88 48.23
C GLU A 89 5.54 -31.89 49.01
N ASP A 90 6.37 -31.12 48.32
CA ASP A 90 7.33 -30.18 48.93
C ASP A 90 6.94 -28.71 48.73
N SER A 91 5.66 -28.44 48.44
CA SER A 91 5.16 -27.10 48.09
C SER A 91 4.31 -26.48 49.19
N THR A 92 4.40 -25.16 49.35
CA THR A 92 3.51 -24.40 50.23
C THR A 92 2.29 -23.92 49.46
N ILE A 93 1.12 -24.43 49.80
CA ILE A 93 -0.15 -24.07 49.14
C ILE A 93 -0.67 -22.75 49.71
N ALA A 94 -0.91 -21.78 48.83
CA ALA A 94 -1.50 -20.48 49.19
C ALA A 94 -3.01 -20.42 48.87
N VAL A 95 -3.44 -21.09 47.81
CA VAL A 95 -4.84 -21.17 47.37
C VAL A 95 -5.11 -22.58 46.85
N GLY A 96 -6.29 -23.13 47.15
CA GLY A 96 -6.73 -24.43 46.65
C GLY A 96 -6.08 -25.61 47.38
N GLY A 97 -5.68 -26.63 46.62
CA GLY A 97 -5.09 -27.86 47.14
C GLY A 97 -6.08 -29.01 47.34
N GLU A 98 -7.39 -28.74 47.28
CA GLU A 98 -8.39 -29.80 47.32
C GLU A 98 -8.27 -30.70 46.09
N ASN A 99 -8.42 -32.00 46.31
CA ASN A 99 -8.36 -32.98 45.24
C ASN A 99 -9.34 -34.12 45.49
N ASP A 100 -9.66 -34.85 44.43
CA ASP A 100 -10.49 -36.04 44.45
C ASP A 100 -9.99 -36.97 43.35
N GLU A 101 -9.19 -37.96 43.77
CA GLU A 101 -8.59 -38.94 42.88
C GLU A 101 -9.66 -39.66 42.05
N ALA A 102 -10.76 -40.11 42.66
CA ALA A 102 -11.79 -40.87 41.96
C ALA A 102 -12.37 -40.12 40.74
N ASN A 103 -12.46 -38.79 40.84
CA ASN A 103 -12.95 -37.91 39.78
C ASN A 103 -11.84 -37.21 38.99
N CYS A 104 -10.55 -37.54 39.22
CA CYS A 104 -9.40 -36.86 38.64
C CYS A 104 -9.47 -35.34 38.80
N TYR A 105 -10.00 -34.87 39.94
CA TYR A 105 -10.18 -33.45 40.21
C TYR A 105 -9.03 -32.91 41.06
N ILE A 106 -8.41 -31.82 40.61
CA ILE A 106 -7.46 -31.03 41.39
C ILE A 106 -7.95 -29.58 41.32
N ALA A 107 -8.13 -28.92 42.47
CA ALA A 107 -8.56 -27.52 42.53
C ALA A 107 -7.53 -26.58 41.86
N PRO A 108 -7.97 -25.42 41.33
CA PRO A 108 -7.04 -24.35 40.95
C PRO A 108 -6.13 -24.03 42.13
N THR A 109 -4.83 -24.33 41.98
CA THR A 109 -3.89 -24.29 43.10
C THR A 109 -2.80 -23.26 42.83
N VAL A 110 -2.52 -22.40 43.81
CA VAL A 110 -1.43 -21.42 43.78
C VAL A 110 -0.42 -21.81 44.84
N LEU A 111 0.86 -21.88 44.47
CA LEU A 111 1.95 -22.24 45.37
C LEU A 111 2.82 -21.01 45.62
N ARG A 112 3.12 -20.76 46.90
CA ARG A 112 3.97 -19.65 47.33
C ARG A 112 5.36 -20.11 47.71
N ASP A 113 6.30 -19.18 47.70
CA ASP A 113 7.68 -19.37 48.16
C ASP A 113 8.37 -20.58 47.50
N VAL A 114 8.07 -20.79 46.22
CA VAL A 114 8.58 -21.93 45.47
C VAL A 114 10.05 -21.71 45.13
N LYS A 115 10.88 -22.71 45.45
CA LYS A 115 12.29 -22.72 45.10
C LYS A 115 12.51 -23.29 43.70
N PRO A 116 13.54 -22.85 42.97
CA PRO A 116 13.84 -23.38 41.63
C PRO A 116 14.10 -24.89 41.59
N GLU A 117 14.56 -25.47 42.69
CA GLU A 117 14.86 -26.89 42.85
C GLU A 117 13.65 -27.73 43.30
N ALA A 118 12.49 -27.10 43.54
CA ALA A 118 11.28 -27.81 43.96
C ALA A 118 10.80 -28.79 42.88
N LYS A 119 10.19 -29.92 43.28
CA LYS A 119 9.69 -30.97 42.37
C LYS A 119 8.77 -30.40 41.27
N VAL A 120 7.87 -29.49 41.65
CA VAL A 120 6.94 -28.81 40.71
C VAL A 120 7.66 -27.99 39.63
N MET A 121 8.92 -27.61 39.87
CA MET A 121 9.76 -26.88 38.93
C MET A 121 10.72 -27.79 38.15
N GLN A 122 10.73 -29.11 38.35
CA GLN A 122 11.70 -29.99 37.66
C GLN A 122 11.22 -30.51 36.31
N GLU A 123 9.91 -30.50 36.06
CA GLU A 123 9.31 -30.97 34.81
C GLU A 123 8.06 -30.15 34.45
N GLU A 124 7.50 -30.38 33.26
CA GLU A 124 6.28 -29.67 32.84
C GLU A 124 5.08 -30.07 33.71
N ILE A 125 4.40 -29.08 34.29
CA ILE A 125 3.30 -29.31 35.25
C ILE A 125 2.10 -29.89 34.53
N PHE A 126 1.72 -29.31 33.38
CA PHE A 126 0.57 -29.74 32.57
C PHE A 126 -0.68 -30.04 33.42
N GLY A 127 -1.01 -29.14 34.34
CA GLY A 127 -2.02 -29.30 35.38
C GLY A 127 -2.24 -27.99 36.14
N PRO A 128 -3.20 -27.93 37.07
CA PRO A 128 -3.71 -26.68 37.65
C PRO A 128 -2.87 -26.18 38.83
N LEU A 129 -1.54 -26.34 38.79
CA LEU A 129 -0.63 -25.82 39.81
C LEU A 129 0.10 -24.57 39.29
N LEU A 130 0.03 -23.46 40.02
CA LEU A 130 0.68 -22.20 39.67
C LEU A 130 1.71 -21.79 40.75
N PRO A 131 2.97 -22.23 40.59
CA PRO A 131 4.10 -21.76 41.38
C PRO A 131 4.39 -20.28 41.19
N ILE A 132 4.70 -19.59 42.29
CA ILE A 132 5.25 -18.24 42.29
C ILE A 132 6.67 -18.29 42.85
N ILE A 133 7.62 -17.82 42.05
CA ILE A 133 9.03 -17.67 42.41
C ILE A 133 9.34 -16.17 42.49
N THR A 134 10.05 -15.78 43.53
CA THR A 134 10.44 -14.37 43.71
C THR A 134 11.84 -14.13 43.14
N VAL A 135 12.01 -13.00 42.46
CA VAL A 135 13.26 -12.56 41.84
C VAL A 135 13.47 -11.06 42.07
N SER A 136 14.72 -10.63 42.12
CA SER A 136 15.14 -9.23 42.38
C SER A 136 15.18 -8.43 41.08
N GLY A 137 14.02 -8.24 40.47
CA GLY A 137 13.84 -7.43 39.27
C GLY A 137 14.18 -8.11 37.95
N VAL A 138 14.18 -7.32 36.87
CA VAL A 138 14.25 -7.80 35.47
C VAL A 138 15.52 -8.61 35.18
N ASP A 139 16.68 -8.17 35.69
CA ASP A 139 17.97 -8.79 35.36
C ASP A 139 18.10 -10.20 35.91
N GLU A 140 17.68 -10.42 37.17
CA GLU A 140 17.70 -11.75 37.77
C GLU A 140 16.73 -12.68 37.04
N ALA A 141 15.60 -12.14 36.62
CA ALA A 141 14.59 -12.91 35.93
C ALA A 141 14.99 -13.31 34.51
N ILE A 142 15.65 -12.43 33.75
CA ILE A 142 16.26 -12.78 32.45
C ILE A 142 17.30 -13.89 32.64
N LYS A 143 18.14 -13.78 33.67
CA LYS A 143 19.12 -14.84 34.01
C LYS A 143 18.43 -16.15 34.37
N PHE A 144 17.33 -16.09 35.11
CA PHE A 144 16.52 -17.25 35.47
C PHE A 144 15.96 -17.95 34.23
N ILE A 145 15.33 -17.19 33.33
CA ILE A 145 14.77 -17.68 32.06
C ILE A 145 15.86 -18.38 31.24
N ASN A 146 16.98 -17.69 31.03
CA ASN A 146 18.06 -18.15 30.16
C ASN A 146 18.84 -19.34 30.74
N LYS A 147 18.76 -19.59 32.06
CA LYS A 147 19.34 -20.78 32.69
C LYS A 147 18.50 -22.04 32.39
N GLY A 148 17.20 -21.88 32.18
CA GLY A 148 16.28 -22.96 31.81
C GLY A 148 16.37 -23.35 30.33
N GLU A 149 15.58 -24.35 29.94
CA GLU A 149 15.37 -24.61 28.52
C GLU A 149 14.40 -23.61 27.92
N LYS A 150 14.53 -23.38 26.61
CA LYS A 150 13.70 -22.43 25.87
C LYS A 150 12.22 -22.84 25.94
N PRO A 151 11.34 -21.98 26.50
CA PRO A 151 9.93 -22.33 26.62
C PRO A 151 9.21 -22.22 25.29
N LEU A 152 8.10 -22.97 25.16
CA LEU A 152 7.23 -22.85 23.99
C LEU A 152 6.54 -21.48 23.95
N ALA A 153 6.15 -20.92 25.10
CA ALA A 153 5.60 -19.57 25.20
C ALA A 153 6.20 -18.83 26.39
N LEU A 154 6.47 -17.54 26.20
CA LEU A 154 6.93 -16.61 27.24
C LEU A 154 5.98 -15.43 27.32
N TYR A 155 5.56 -15.10 28.54
CA TYR A 155 4.61 -14.05 28.84
C TYR A 155 5.27 -12.96 29.70
N VAL A 156 5.03 -11.70 29.38
CA VAL A 156 5.46 -10.57 30.23
C VAL A 156 4.29 -9.64 30.48
N PHE A 157 4.08 -9.26 31.74
CA PHE A 157 3.10 -8.24 32.10
C PHE A 157 3.83 -7.02 32.64
N SER A 158 3.77 -5.93 31.89
CA SER A 158 4.41 -4.65 32.24
C SER A 158 3.76 -3.50 31.48
N SER A 159 3.67 -2.35 32.14
CA SER A 159 3.33 -1.07 31.48
C SER A 159 4.58 -0.34 30.96
N ASP A 160 5.78 -0.80 31.31
CA ASP A 160 7.04 -0.23 30.82
C ASP A 160 7.51 -0.99 29.58
N ASN A 161 7.44 -0.33 28.42
CA ASN A 161 7.88 -0.90 27.14
C ASN A 161 9.37 -1.28 27.16
N LYS A 162 10.21 -0.59 27.95
CA LYS A 162 11.63 -0.95 28.06
C LYS A 162 11.79 -2.33 28.69
N VAL A 163 10.96 -2.68 29.65
CA VAL A 163 10.96 -4.03 30.24
C VAL A 163 10.50 -5.05 29.22
N ILE A 164 9.41 -4.78 28.50
CA ILE A 164 8.91 -5.69 27.46
C ILE A 164 9.99 -5.95 26.41
N ASP A 165 10.61 -4.90 25.90
CA ASP A 165 11.68 -4.98 24.90
C ASP A 165 12.88 -5.79 25.43
N ARG A 166 13.31 -5.53 26.68
CA ARG A 166 14.39 -6.28 27.30
C ARG A 166 14.08 -7.77 27.44
N ILE A 167 12.90 -8.14 27.96
CA ILE A 167 12.53 -9.56 28.05
C ILE A 167 12.45 -10.19 26.65
N ARG A 168 11.87 -9.50 25.66
CA ARG A 168 11.77 -9.99 24.27
C ARG A 168 13.14 -10.24 23.65
N ASP A 169 14.06 -9.30 23.80
CA ASP A 169 15.32 -9.27 23.05
C ASP A 169 16.45 -10.03 23.77
N GLU A 170 16.39 -10.15 25.10
CA GLU A 170 17.42 -10.80 25.92
C GLU A 170 17.05 -12.25 26.31
N THR A 171 15.92 -12.78 25.84
CA THR A 171 15.50 -14.19 26.08
C THR A 171 15.11 -14.89 24.78
N SER A 172 14.86 -16.21 24.84
CA SER A 172 14.49 -17.01 23.66
C SER A 172 13.36 -17.99 23.97
N SER A 173 12.28 -17.94 23.21
CA SER A 173 11.10 -18.81 23.33
C SER A 173 10.52 -19.15 21.95
N GLY A 174 9.59 -20.10 21.89
CA GLY A 174 8.81 -20.40 20.69
C GLY A 174 7.85 -19.27 20.30
N GLY A 175 7.09 -18.77 21.28
CA GLY A 175 6.22 -17.61 21.19
C GLY A 175 6.48 -16.63 22.34
N PHE A 176 6.23 -15.35 22.08
CA PHE A 176 6.35 -14.28 23.07
C PHE A 176 5.08 -13.43 23.04
N VAL A 177 4.50 -13.17 24.21
CA VAL A 177 3.30 -12.32 24.33
C VAL A 177 3.50 -11.36 25.49
N ALA A 178 3.23 -10.08 25.22
CA ALA A 178 3.19 -9.05 26.25
C ALA A 178 1.72 -8.78 26.62
N ASN A 179 1.47 -8.68 27.93
CA ASN A 179 0.22 -8.31 28.57
C ASN A 179 -0.98 -9.23 28.29
N ASP A 180 -0.76 -10.47 27.84
CA ASP A 180 -1.81 -11.47 27.68
C ASP A 180 -1.24 -12.90 27.75
N CYS A 181 -2.12 -13.90 27.81
CA CYS A 181 -1.76 -15.31 27.78
C CYS A 181 -2.55 -16.04 26.68
N LEU A 182 -1.98 -17.11 26.10
CA LEU A 182 -2.60 -18.01 25.12
C LEU A 182 -3.01 -17.40 23.76
N ILE A 183 -3.34 -16.11 23.68
CA ILE A 183 -4.02 -15.51 22.53
C ILE A 183 -3.22 -15.60 21.22
N HIS A 184 -1.89 -15.61 21.29
CA HIS A 184 -1.04 -15.77 20.10
C HIS A 184 -1.28 -17.08 19.34
N TYR A 185 -1.77 -18.13 20.01
CA TYR A 185 -2.14 -19.38 19.37
C TYR A 185 -3.39 -19.27 18.49
N SER A 186 -4.35 -18.40 18.81
CA SER A 186 -5.56 -18.23 18.01
C SER A 186 -5.37 -17.34 16.77
N ILE A 187 -4.23 -16.64 16.69
CA ILE A 187 -3.93 -15.74 15.58
C ILE A 187 -3.23 -16.54 14.47
N SER A 188 -4.02 -17.01 13.49
CA SER A 188 -3.53 -17.86 12.39
C SER A 188 -2.48 -17.20 11.48
N SER A 189 -2.34 -15.87 11.54
CA SER A 189 -1.29 -15.12 10.82
C SER A 189 0.02 -15.00 11.60
N LEU A 190 0.07 -15.38 12.88
CA LEU A 190 1.31 -15.48 13.64
C LEU A 190 1.92 -16.89 13.49
N PRO A 191 3.24 -17.00 13.29
CA PRO A 191 3.91 -18.30 13.33
C PRO A 191 3.81 -18.85 14.75
N PHE A 192 3.33 -20.09 14.86
CA PHE A 192 3.29 -20.81 16.14
C PHE A 192 4.18 -22.04 16.05
N GLY A 193 5.05 -22.23 17.04
CA GLY A 193 6.05 -23.29 17.01
C GLY A 193 7.08 -23.12 18.11
N GLY A 194 8.07 -24.02 18.11
CA GLY A 194 9.08 -24.10 19.16
C GLY A 194 10.48 -23.78 18.66
N VAL A 195 11.40 -23.63 19.60
CA VAL A 195 12.83 -23.51 19.35
C VAL A 195 13.58 -24.44 20.29
N GLY A 196 14.32 -25.40 19.74
CA GLY A 196 15.07 -26.38 20.53
C GLY A 196 14.14 -27.44 21.14
N ASN A 197 14.16 -27.61 22.47
CA ASN A 197 13.38 -28.65 23.14
C ASN A 197 11.87 -28.37 23.18
N SER A 198 11.44 -27.14 22.91
CA SER A 198 10.01 -26.79 22.78
C SER A 198 9.41 -27.16 21.42
N GLY A 199 10.22 -27.65 20.48
CA GLY A 199 9.83 -27.97 19.11
C GLY A 199 10.79 -27.34 18.09
N MET A 200 10.63 -27.71 16.82
CA MET A 200 11.44 -27.16 15.72
C MET A 200 10.55 -26.68 14.59
N GLY A 201 10.84 -25.48 14.08
CA GLY A 201 10.06 -24.83 13.04
C GLY A 201 8.80 -24.15 13.58
N CYS A 202 7.98 -23.68 12.66
CA CYS A 202 6.72 -23.01 12.95
C CYS A 202 5.65 -23.45 11.96
N TYR A 203 4.41 -23.33 12.39
CA TYR A 203 3.20 -23.67 11.66
C TYR A 203 2.15 -22.56 11.84
N HIS A 204 0.96 -22.81 11.29
CA HIS A 204 -0.12 -21.88 10.93
C HIS A 204 -0.02 -21.33 9.51
N GLY A 205 -1.15 -21.37 8.80
CA GLY A 205 -1.33 -20.77 7.48
C GLY A 205 -0.17 -21.06 6.52
N LYS A 206 0.45 -19.98 6.03
CA LYS A 206 1.59 -20.04 5.11
C LYS A 206 2.83 -20.70 5.73
N TYR A 207 3.08 -20.52 7.03
CA TYR A 207 4.25 -21.09 7.70
C TYR A 207 4.22 -22.62 7.69
N SER A 208 3.04 -23.22 7.89
CA SER A 208 2.87 -24.67 7.73
C SER A 208 3.22 -25.13 6.32
N PHE A 209 2.73 -24.41 5.30
CA PHE A 209 3.00 -24.74 3.91
C PHE A 209 4.49 -24.62 3.61
N ASP A 210 5.13 -23.51 3.99
CA ASP A 210 6.55 -23.27 3.73
C ASP A 210 7.45 -24.29 4.42
N GLN A 211 7.13 -24.69 5.67
CA GLN A 211 7.94 -25.64 6.43
C GLN A 211 7.71 -27.11 6.02
N LEU A 212 6.48 -27.49 5.65
CA LEU A 212 6.15 -28.87 5.30
C LEU A 212 6.19 -29.14 3.79
N SER A 213 6.50 -28.13 2.97
CA SER A 213 6.67 -28.28 1.51
C SER A 213 8.14 -28.35 1.12
N HIS A 214 8.42 -29.12 0.07
CA HIS A 214 9.73 -29.13 -0.57
C HIS A 214 9.77 -28.08 -1.70
N LEU A 215 10.57 -27.04 -1.54
CA LEU A 215 10.86 -26.08 -2.62
C LEU A 215 11.75 -26.73 -3.68
N ARG A 216 11.11 -27.40 -4.65
CA ARG A 216 11.82 -28.05 -5.75
C ARG A 216 12.50 -27.01 -6.65
N GLY A 217 13.82 -27.03 -6.68
CA GLY A 217 14.61 -26.25 -7.63
C GLY A 217 14.35 -26.72 -9.06
N CYS A 218 13.62 -25.92 -9.84
CA CYS A 218 13.31 -26.19 -11.24
C CYS A 218 13.98 -25.14 -12.13
N LEU A 219 14.91 -25.58 -12.98
CA LEU A 219 15.49 -24.74 -14.03
C LEU A 219 15.11 -25.32 -15.40
N ILE A 220 14.27 -24.61 -16.12
CA ILE A 220 13.98 -24.90 -17.53
C ILE A 220 14.73 -23.86 -18.35
N LYS A 221 15.88 -24.25 -18.91
CA LYS A 221 16.69 -23.38 -19.75
C LYS A 221 16.28 -23.54 -21.21
N LYS A 222 15.87 -22.44 -21.85
CA LYS A 222 15.55 -22.41 -23.28
C LYS A 222 16.82 -22.65 -24.10
N LEU A 223 16.68 -23.31 -25.25
CA LEU A 223 17.79 -23.67 -26.16
C LEU A 223 18.29 -22.50 -27.03
N ASN A 224 17.83 -21.28 -26.79
CA ASN A 224 18.20 -20.09 -27.54
C ASN A 224 19.29 -19.28 -26.81
N MET A 225 19.89 -18.29 -27.49
CA MET A 225 20.96 -17.44 -26.96
C MET A 225 22.22 -18.19 -26.48
N GLU A 226 22.52 -19.37 -27.06
CA GLU A 226 23.73 -20.15 -26.75
C GLU A 226 25.04 -19.36 -26.99
N GLY A 227 25.01 -18.33 -27.84
CA GLY A 227 26.13 -17.39 -28.00
C GLY A 227 26.54 -16.69 -26.70
N VAL A 228 25.60 -16.39 -25.80
CA VAL A 228 25.87 -15.81 -24.46
C VAL A 228 26.47 -16.87 -23.53
N ASN A 229 26.08 -18.14 -23.70
CA ASN A 229 26.64 -19.26 -22.96
C ASN A 229 28.06 -19.62 -23.41
N ASN A 230 28.55 -19.12 -24.55
CA ASN A 230 29.87 -19.44 -25.10
C ASN A 230 31.03 -19.20 -24.11
N VAL A 231 30.87 -18.28 -23.16
CA VAL A 231 31.89 -18.02 -22.13
C VAL A 231 32.11 -19.23 -21.20
N ARG A 232 31.09 -20.09 -21.00
CA ARG A 232 31.16 -21.30 -20.16
C ARG A 232 31.63 -22.54 -20.92
N TYR A 233 31.64 -22.51 -22.26
CA TYR A 233 32.03 -23.64 -23.10
C TYR A 233 33.53 -23.60 -23.46
N PRO A 234 34.21 -24.75 -23.49
CA PRO A 234 35.58 -24.86 -24.00
C PRO A 234 35.72 -24.42 -25.47
N PRO A 235 36.93 -24.00 -25.92
CA PRO A 235 38.16 -23.86 -25.14
C PRO A 235 38.17 -22.59 -24.28
N HIS A 236 38.73 -22.71 -23.08
CA HIS A 236 38.79 -21.62 -22.11
C HIS A 236 40.05 -20.77 -22.33
N THR A 237 39.92 -19.76 -23.19
CA THR A 237 41.01 -18.80 -23.43
C THR A 237 41.26 -17.94 -22.19
N PRO A 238 42.48 -17.38 -22.00
CA PRO A 238 42.78 -16.47 -20.89
C PRO A 238 41.80 -15.29 -20.78
N LYS A 239 41.31 -14.79 -21.92
CA LYS A 239 40.28 -13.73 -21.98
C LYS A 239 38.93 -14.22 -21.43
N LYS A 240 38.43 -15.40 -21.83
CA LYS A 240 37.20 -15.99 -21.29
C LYS A 240 37.31 -16.24 -19.79
N LEU A 241 38.44 -16.81 -19.34
CA LEU A 241 38.68 -17.08 -17.92
C LEU A 241 38.79 -15.81 -17.07
N SER A 242 39.37 -14.74 -17.61
CA SER A 242 39.41 -13.44 -16.93
C SER A 242 38.00 -12.87 -16.71
N TRP A 243 37.14 -12.93 -17.73
CA TRP A 243 35.73 -12.53 -17.62
C TRP A 243 34.94 -13.41 -16.64
N VAL A 244 35.10 -14.73 -16.69
CA VAL A 244 34.46 -15.65 -15.74
C VAL A 244 34.93 -15.41 -14.32
N ARG A 245 36.24 -15.22 -14.09
CA ARG A 245 36.80 -14.87 -12.77
C ARG A 245 36.29 -13.53 -12.28
N PHE A 246 36.20 -12.52 -13.14
CA PHE A 246 35.62 -11.23 -12.79
C PHE A 246 34.17 -11.39 -12.32
N ILE A 247 33.36 -12.22 -12.98
CA ILE A 247 31.94 -12.43 -12.61
C ILE A 247 31.81 -13.29 -11.35
N LEU A 248 32.59 -14.36 -11.22
CA LEU A 248 32.47 -15.32 -10.11
C LEU A 248 33.20 -14.90 -8.83
N LEU A 249 34.37 -14.27 -8.94
CA LEU A 249 35.23 -13.94 -7.80
C LEU A 249 35.06 -12.50 -7.32
N LYS A 250 34.46 -11.62 -8.14
CA LYS A 250 34.11 -10.27 -7.71
C LYS A 250 32.70 -10.28 -7.09
N SER A 251 32.50 -11.10 -6.05
CA SER A 251 31.50 -10.79 -5.02
C SER A 251 32.02 -9.59 -4.24
N SER A 252 31.94 -8.43 -4.89
CA SER A 252 32.18 -7.19 -4.18
C SER A 252 31.18 -7.16 -3.04
N GLY A 253 31.68 -7.07 -1.81
CA GLY A 253 30.87 -6.67 -0.67
C GLY A 253 30.34 -5.28 -0.98
N LEU A 254 29.23 -5.23 -1.73
CA LEU A 254 28.56 -4.00 -2.07
C LEU A 254 28.13 -3.41 -0.74
N GLY A 255 28.83 -2.36 -0.31
CA GLY A 255 28.34 -1.45 0.70
C GLY A 255 26.99 -0.88 0.27
N TRP A 256 26.33 -0.15 1.17
CA TRP A 256 25.02 0.49 0.98
C TRP A 256 24.75 0.96 -0.46
N MET A 257 25.69 1.71 -1.03
CA MET A 257 25.52 2.35 -2.34
C MET A 257 25.44 1.33 -3.49
N GLY A 258 26.20 0.25 -3.37
CA GLY A 258 26.15 -0.85 -4.33
C GLY A 258 24.87 -1.66 -4.22
N ARG A 259 24.40 -1.92 -2.99
CA ARG A 259 23.10 -2.58 -2.77
C ARG A 259 21.95 -1.76 -3.33
N MET A 260 22.01 -0.43 -3.22
CA MET A 260 21.04 0.50 -3.81
C MET A 260 21.05 0.46 -5.34
N VAL A 261 22.23 0.35 -5.97
CA VAL A 261 22.33 0.21 -7.43
C VAL A 261 21.79 -1.16 -7.90
N MET A 262 22.07 -2.23 -7.16
CA MET A 262 21.50 -3.56 -7.46
C MET A 262 20.00 -3.62 -7.19
N LEU A 263 19.51 -2.97 -6.13
CA LEU A 263 18.07 -2.79 -5.87
C LEU A 263 17.41 -1.96 -6.95
N ALA A 264 18.04 -0.87 -7.42
CA ALA A 264 17.52 -0.10 -8.54
C ALA A 264 17.46 -0.94 -9.83
N MET A 265 18.49 -1.75 -10.12
CA MET A 265 18.44 -2.67 -11.25
C MET A 265 17.42 -3.80 -11.08
N LEU A 266 17.25 -4.34 -9.87
CA LEU A 266 16.25 -5.35 -9.55
C LEU A 266 14.83 -4.77 -9.55
N VAL A 267 14.64 -3.51 -9.16
CA VAL A 267 13.37 -2.78 -9.27
C VAL A 267 13.06 -2.49 -10.72
N VAL A 268 14.05 -2.15 -11.55
CA VAL A 268 13.88 -2.04 -12.99
C VAL A 268 13.52 -3.39 -13.62
N VAL A 269 14.20 -4.48 -13.22
CA VAL A 269 13.90 -5.83 -13.71
C VAL A 269 12.56 -6.36 -13.19
N ALA A 270 12.19 -6.05 -11.94
CA ALA A 270 10.91 -6.41 -11.34
C ALA A 270 9.77 -5.58 -11.93
N ALA A 271 9.98 -4.30 -12.23
CA ALA A 271 9.02 -3.45 -12.96
C ALA A 271 8.77 -3.98 -14.37
N VAL A 272 9.79 -4.57 -15.01
CA VAL A 272 9.66 -5.27 -16.29
C VAL A 272 8.96 -6.64 -16.14
N ALA A 273 9.10 -7.32 -14.99
CA ALA A 273 8.49 -8.63 -14.74
C ALA A 273 7.04 -8.57 -14.20
N LEU A 274 6.64 -7.46 -13.55
CA LEU A 274 5.29 -7.22 -13.00
C LEU A 274 4.26 -6.78 -14.06
N GLN A 275 4.63 -6.70 -15.34
CA GLN A 275 3.72 -6.29 -16.42
C GLN A 275 2.74 -7.38 -16.91
N CYS A 276 2.74 -8.58 -16.31
CA CYS A 276 1.83 -9.66 -16.68
C CYS A 276 0.85 -10.05 -15.56
N THR A 277 -0.10 -9.17 -15.26
CA THR A 277 -1.40 -9.56 -14.68
C THR A 277 -2.49 -8.80 -15.42
N ALA A 278 -3.46 -9.54 -15.98
CA ALA A 278 -4.66 -9.09 -16.73
C ALA A 278 -4.56 -7.67 -17.34
N GLN A 279 -4.10 -7.59 -18.60
CA GLN A 279 -4.00 -6.31 -19.30
C GLN A 279 -5.39 -5.83 -19.77
N TRP A 280 -5.86 -4.73 -19.19
CA TRP A 280 -7.01 -3.98 -19.71
C TRP A 280 -6.74 -3.52 -21.13
N CYS A 281 -7.78 -3.20 -21.90
CA CYS A 281 -7.59 -2.76 -23.27
C CYS A 281 -8.71 -1.87 -23.81
N TYR A 282 -8.44 -1.18 -24.93
CA TYR A 282 -9.45 -0.51 -25.76
C TYR A 282 -10.07 -1.50 -26.77
N GLN A 283 -11.24 -1.16 -27.32
CA GLN A 283 -12.02 -2.02 -28.23
C GLN A 283 -11.24 -2.54 -29.46
N ARG A 284 -10.14 -1.88 -29.87
CA ARG A 284 -9.30 -2.30 -31.02
C ARG A 284 -8.08 -3.13 -30.67
N GLN A 285 -7.80 -3.34 -29.39
CA GLN A 285 -6.63 -4.09 -28.93
C GLN A 285 -6.85 -5.62 -28.91
N PHE A 286 -8.00 -6.12 -29.41
CA PHE A 286 -8.34 -7.54 -29.41
C PHE A 286 -7.32 -8.40 -30.16
N CYS A 287 -6.65 -9.29 -29.42
CA CYS A 287 -5.92 -10.43 -29.96
C CYS A 287 -6.39 -11.77 -29.37
N ASP A 288 -7.10 -11.78 -28.23
CA ASP A 288 -7.58 -12.98 -27.51
C ASP A 288 -8.67 -12.62 -26.45
N ASP A 289 -9.38 -13.62 -25.91
CA ASP A 289 -10.46 -13.52 -24.90
C ASP A 289 -10.02 -12.97 -23.53
N THR A 290 -8.73 -12.70 -23.35
CA THR A 290 -8.12 -12.16 -22.13
C THR A 290 -8.21 -10.63 -22.03
N CYS A 291 -8.52 -9.94 -23.13
CA CYS A 291 -8.62 -8.49 -23.22
C CYS A 291 -9.96 -7.98 -22.65
N LYS A 292 -9.94 -7.11 -21.63
CA LYS A 292 -11.15 -6.45 -21.11
C LYS A 292 -11.29 -5.06 -21.73
N ASP A 293 -12.21 -4.93 -22.69
CA ASP A 293 -12.55 -3.65 -23.30
C ASP A 293 -13.26 -2.70 -22.30
N PRO A 294 -13.45 -1.40 -22.64
CA PRO A 294 -14.01 -0.42 -21.71
C PRO A 294 -15.37 -0.80 -21.11
N SER A 295 -16.20 -1.59 -21.80
CA SER A 295 -17.48 -2.07 -21.26
C SER A 295 -17.33 -3.09 -20.14
N ARG A 296 -16.14 -3.73 -20.03
CA ARG A 296 -15.82 -4.75 -19.05
C ARG A 296 -14.87 -4.27 -17.97
N TRP A 297 -14.37 -3.03 -18.03
CA TRP A 297 -13.41 -2.50 -17.05
C TRP A 297 -13.93 -2.56 -15.62
N GLU A 298 -15.24 -2.42 -15.39
CA GLU A 298 -15.83 -2.53 -14.04
C GLU A 298 -15.57 -3.88 -13.35
N THR A 299 -15.37 -4.95 -14.13
CA THR A 299 -15.16 -6.30 -13.57
C THR A 299 -13.82 -6.45 -12.86
N GLU A 300 -12.79 -5.74 -13.32
CA GLU A 300 -11.44 -5.75 -12.74
C GLU A 300 -11.12 -4.46 -11.98
N PHE A 301 -11.75 -3.35 -12.39
CA PHE A 301 -11.61 -2.02 -11.82
C PHE A 301 -13.00 -1.50 -11.42
N PRO A 302 -13.55 -1.91 -10.26
CA PRO A 302 -14.93 -1.60 -9.85
C PRO A 302 -15.29 -0.12 -9.90
N ARG A 303 -14.32 0.78 -9.69
CA ARG A 303 -14.50 2.24 -9.79
C ARG A 303 -14.91 2.72 -11.18
N CYS A 304 -14.54 1.98 -12.23
CA CYS A 304 -14.91 2.30 -13.61
C CYS A 304 -16.42 2.16 -13.86
N GLY A 305 -17.13 1.35 -13.07
CA GLY A 305 -18.60 1.25 -13.08
C GLY A 305 -19.30 2.18 -12.08
N GLY A 306 -18.55 3.04 -11.39
CA GLY A 306 -19.12 3.99 -10.43
C GLY A 306 -19.87 5.14 -11.10
N LEU A 307 -20.60 5.92 -10.31
CA LEU A 307 -21.20 7.18 -10.76
C LEU A 307 -20.11 8.24 -11.00
N HIS A 308 -20.43 9.27 -11.76
CA HIS A 308 -19.55 10.43 -11.99
C HIS A 308 -18.31 10.18 -12.87
N GLN A 309 -18.39 9.24 -13.82
CA GLN A 309 -17.28 8.90 -14.70
C GLN A 309 -17.01 9.95 -15.79
N SER A 310 -15.88 9.81 -16.47
CA SER A 310 -15.47 10.62 -17.63
C SER A 310 -14.94 9.72 -18.75
N PRO A 311 -14.96 10.17 -20.02
CA PRO A 311 -15.41 11.48 -20.51
C PRO A 311 -16.94 11.60 -20.53
N ILE A 312 -17.48 12.81 -20.76
CA ILE A 312 -18.92 13.05 -20.91
C ILE A 312 -19.26 13.71 -22.25
N ASN A 313 -20.54 13.61 -22.65
CA ASN A 313 -21.09 14.50 -23.67
C ASN A 313 -21.52 15.82 -23.02
N ILE A 314 -20.95 16.94 -23.45
CA ILE A 314 -21.32 18.28 -22.98
C ILE A 314 -22.45 18.80 -23.87
N VAL A 315 -23.66 18.85 -23.31
CA VAL A 315 -24.84 19.38 -23.98
C VAL A 315 -24.88 20.89 -23.72
N THR A 316 -24.52 21.71 -24.71
CA THR A 316 -24.25 23.14 -24.55
C THR A 316 -25.47 23.94 -24.09
N ARG A 317 -26.68 23.50 -24.45
CA ARG A 317 -27.94 24.10 -23.97
C ARG A 317 -28.24 23.86 -22.48
N ASN A 318 -27.59 22.85 -21.87
CA ASN A 318 -27.84 22.45 -20.48
C ASN A 318 -26.72 22.90 -19.52
N VAL A 319 -25.67 23.56 -20.02
CA VAL A 319 -24.56 24.02 -19.17
C VAL A 319 -24.95 25.27 -18.39
N HIS A 320 -24.50 25.35 -17.15
CA HIS A 320 -24.76 26.48 -16.28
C HIS A 320 -23.68 27.55 -16.45
N VAL A 321 -24.07 28.79 -16.75
CA VAL A 321 -23.12 29.91 -16.76
C VAL A 321 -22.68 30.19 -15.32
N ASN A 322 -21.37 30.26 -15.10
CA ASN A 322 -20.78 30.67 -13.83
C ASN A 322 -19.89 31.89 -14.06
N ASP A 323 -20.42 33.07 -13.68
CA ASP A 323 -19.74 34.37 -13.79
C ASP A 323 -18.51 34.50 -12.87
N ASN A 324 -18.40 33.61 -11.89
CA ASN A 324 -17.34 33.64 -10.88
C ASN A 324 -16.19 32.68 -11.19
N LEU A 325 -16.16 32.01 -12.35
CA LEU A 325 -14.99 31.23 -12.78
C LEU A 325 -13.89 32.21 -13.24
N PRO A 326 -12.79 32.37 -12.47
CA PRO A 326 -11.69 33.24 -12.87
C PRO A 326 -10.90 32.59 -14.02
N PRO A 327 -10.11 33.33 -14.80
CA PRO A 327 -9.21 32.72 -15.78
C PRO A 327 -8.21 31.77 -15.11
N LEU A 328 -7.78 30.76 -15.87
CA LEU A 328 -6.64 29.92 -15.50
C LEU A 328 -5.34 30.70 -15.67
N VAL A 329 -4.37 30.41 -14.81
CA VAL A 329 -3.03 31.00 -14.84
C VAL A 329 -2.04 29.89 -15.13
N PHE A 330 -1.37 30.00 -16.28
CA PHE A 330 -0.39 29.06 -16.78
C PHE A 330 1.01 29.55 -16.40
N ILE A 331 1.78 28.73 -15.68
CA ILE A 331 3.11 29.07 -15.17
C ILE A 331 4.11 28.10 -15.78
N GLY A 332 5.18 28.62 -16.40
CA GLY A 332 6.24 27.82 -17.00
C GLY A 332 5.87 27.09 -18.31
N TYR A 333 4.68 27.35 -18.87
CA TYR A 333 4.23 26.74 -20.13
C TYR A 333 5.05 27.18 -21.36
N THR A 334 5.62 28.39 -21.28
CA THR A 334 6.48 28.99 -22.31
C THR A 334 7.96 28.68 -22.09
N ASP A 335 8.32 27.99 -21.01
CA ASP A 335 9.71 27.70 -20.70
C ASP A 335 10.25 26.62 -21.65
N ILE A 336 11.53 26.72 -21.99
CA ILE A 336 12.23 25.71 -22.77
C ILE A 336 12.48 24.51 -21.87
N ILE A 337 11.86 23.37 -22.20
CA ILE A 337 11.97 22.14 -21.43
C ILE A 337 12.38 20.97 -22.32
N ASN A 338 13.05 19.98 -21.73
CA ASN A 338 13.26 18.69 -22.38
C ASN A 338 12.21 17.72 -21.82
N ILE A 339 11.46 17.09 -22.71
CA ILE A 339 10.40 16.15 -22.31
C ILE A 339 10.72 14.75 -22.77
N THR A 340 10.46 13.78 -21.90
CA THR A 340 10.59 12.35 -22.22
C THR A 340 9.25 11.85 -22.72
N VAL A 341 9.28 11.15 -23.86
CA VAL A 341 8.12 10.46 -24.41
C VAL A 341 8.27 8.97 -24.17
N GLU A 342 7.23 8.33 -23.68
CA GLU A 342 7.18 6.89 -23.42
C GLU A 342 5.91 6.30 -24.01
N ASN A 343 6.04 5.24 -24.81
CA ASN A 343 4.89 4.43 -25.20
C ASN A 343 4.58 3.43 -24.08
N LYS A 344 3.44 3.61 -23.39
CA LYS A 344 3.01 2.76 -22.27
C LYS A 344 2.14 1.57 -22.70
N GLY A 345 2.11 1.26 -24.00
CA GLY A 345 1.39 0.13 -24.55
C GLY A 345 -0.10 0.34 -24.80
N HIS A 346 -0.69 1.41 -24.25
CA HIS A 346 -2.09 1.83 -24.46
C HIS A 346 -2.21 3.24 -25.01
N SER A 347 -1.29 4.12 -24.63
CA SER A 347 -1.09 5.47 -25.18
C SER A 347 0.37 5.88 -25.00
N ALA A 348 0.81 6.91 -25.72
CA ALA A 348 2.11 7.54 -25.52
C ALA A 348 1.98 8.74 -24.56
N HIS A 349 2.81 8.78 -23.53
CA HIS A 349 2.81 9.81 -22.51
C HIS A 349 4.07 10.67 -22.60
N PHE A 350 3.89 11.97 -22.42
CA PHE A 350 4.94 12.98 -22.50
C PHE A 350 5.12 13.57 -21.09
N ALA A 351 6.23 13.23 -20.44
CA ALA A 351 6.51 13.64 -19.07
C ALA A 351 6.85 15.14 -19.00
N LEU A 352 6.21 15.85 -18.08
CA LEU A 352 6.41 17.28 -17.87
C LEU A 352 7.21 17.55 -16.57
N PRO A 353 8.11 18.54 -16.57
CA PRO A 353 8.87 18.88 -15.37
C PRO A 353 8.00 19.63 -14.34
N PRO A 354 8.30 19.53 -13.03
CA PRO A 354 7.52 20.16 -11.96
C PRO A 354 7.43 21.69 -12.02
N LEU A 355 8.29 22.35 -12.81
CA LEU A 355 8.28 23.80 -13.01
C LEU A 355 7.04 24.28 -13.77
N VAL A 356 6.43 23.41 -14.58
CA VAL A 356 5.19 23.72 -15.30
C VAL A 356 4.03 23.59 -14.33
N ARG A 357 3.32 24.68 -14.07
CA ARG A 357 2.27 24.76 -13.03
C ARG A 357 1.02 25.45 -13.54
N LEU A 358 -0.08 25.18 -12.84
CA LEU A 358 -1.40 25.72 -13.10
C LEU A 358 -2.00 26.24 -11.79
N THR A 359 -2.68 27.38 -11.85
CA THR A 359 -3.54 27.89 -10.78
C THR A 359 -4.69 28.70 -11.38
N GLY A 360 -5.52 29.35 -10.56
CA GLY A 360 -6.70 30.06 -11.03
C GLY A 360 -7.82 29.11 -11.46
N GLY A 361 -8.77 29.58 -12.27
CA GLY A 361 -9.88 28.73 -12.71
C GLY A 361 -10.75 28.16 -11.60
N ALA A 362 -10.77 28.72 -10.40
CA ALA A 362 -11.39 28.16 -9.19
C ALA A 362 -10.78 26.82 -8.71
N LEU A 363 -9.53 26.53 -9.08
CA LEU A 363 -8.76 25.42 -8.53
C LEU A 363 -8.16 25.82 -7.16
N PRO A 364 -8.24 24.97 -6.13
CA PRO A 364 -7.70 25.26 -4.80
C PRO A 364 -6.17 25.11 -4.75
N GLY A 365 -5.46 26.19 -5.08
CA GLY A 365 -4.01 26.30 -4.93
C GLY A 365 -3.23 26.10 -6.24
N TYR A 366 -2.01 25.58 -6.11
CA TYR A 366 -1.12 25.30 -7.23
C TYR A 366 -1.16 23.82 -7.61
N TYR A 367 -1.12 23.56 -8.91
CA TYR A 367 -1.10 22.23 -9.49
C TYR A 367 0.11 22.13 -10.40
N ARG A 368 1.02 21.18 -10.14
CA ARG A 368 2.15 20.94 -11.04
C ARG A 368 1.72 20.00 -12.16
N ALA A 369 2.18 20.26 -13.38
CA ALA A 369 1.97 19.36 -14.50
C ALA A 369 2.79 18.08 -14.28
N ALA A 370 2.16 16.94 -14.56
CA ALA A 370 2.80 15.63 -14.46
C ALA A 370 3.15 15.09 -15.85
N GLN A 371 2.18 15.14 -16.76
CA GLN A 371 2.32 14.60 -18.12
C GLN A 371 1.22 15.13 -19.02
N PHE A 372 1.42 15.02 -20.34
CA PHE A 372 0.34 15.08 -21.31
C PHE A 372 0.31 13.85 -22.21
N HIS A 373 -0.85 13.58 -22.80
CA HIS A 373 -1.08 12.48 -23.75
C HIS A 373 -2.24 12.84 -24.68
N PHE A 374 -2.41 12.06 -25.75
CA PHE A 374 -3.47 12.27 -26.73
C PHE A 374 -4.39 11.06 -26.81
N HIS A 375 -5.60 11.31 -27.29
CA HIS A 375 -6.59 10.31 -27.68
C HIS A 375 -6.99 10.56 -29.13
N TRP A 376 -7.00 9.51 -29.96
CA TRP A 376 -7.33 9.60 -31.38
C TRP A 376 -8.06 8.35 -31.88
N GLY A 377 -8.76 8.51 -33.00
CA GLY A 377 -9.50 7.44 -33.67
C GLY A 377 -8.66 6.72 -34.74
N GLY A 378 -9.22 5.69 -35.36
CA GLY A 378 -8.58 4.93 -36.44
C GLY A 378 -9.25 5.12 -37.80
N ASN A 379 -8.43 5.23 -38.86
CA ASN A 379 -8.87 5.26 -40.27
C ASN A 379 -9.88 6.38 -40.59
N GLY A 380 -9.55 7.63 -40.27
CA GLY A 380 -10.40 8.80 -40.57
C GLY A 380 -11.63 8.93 -39.66
N ARG A 381 -11.76 8.08 -38.64
CA ARG A 381 -12.82 8.22 -37.62
C ARG A 381 -12.38 9.19 -36.52
N PRO A 382 -13.30 10.02 -35.98
CA PRO A 382 -13.04 10.83 -34.81
C PRO A 382 -12.66 10.01 -33.57
N GLY A 383 -11.88 10.59 -32.66
CA GLY A 383 -11.46 9.90 -31.45
C GLY A 383 -11.06 10.78 -30.28
N SER A 384 -11.61 12.00 -30.18
CA SER A 384 -11.71 12.68 -28.89
C SER A 384 -12.46 11.80 -27.89
N GLU A 385 -12.18 11.96 -26.61
CA GLU A 385 -12.91 11.30 -25.53
C GLU A 385 -14.23 12.04 -25.27
N HIS A 386 -14.15 13.35 -25.04
CA HIS A 386 -15.29 14.24 -24.89
C HIS A 386 -16.01 14.46 -26.23
N THR A 387 -17.31 14.72 -26.12
CA THR A 387 -18.14 15.16 -27.23
C THR A 387 -18.89 16.43 -26.84
N ILE A 388 -19.18 17.28 -27.82
CA ILE A 388 -19.98 18.51 -27.63
C ILE A 388 -21.25 18.35 -28.46
N ASP A 389 -22.42 18.43 -27.82
CA ASP A 389 -23.73 18.24 -28.46
C ASP A 389 -23.87 16.94 -29.30
N GLY A 390 -23.12 15.90 -28.90
CA GLY A 390 -23.08 14.60 -29.58
C GLY A 390 -22.00 14.48 -30.66
N GLU A 391 -21.30 15.56 -30.99
CA GLU A 391 -20.22 15.55 -31.98
C GLU A 391 -18.88 15.16 -31.34
N ARG A 392 -18.21 14.18 -31.97
CA ARG A 392 -16.88 13.72 -31.60
C ARG A 392 -15.85 14.34 -32.54
N PHE A 393 -14.74 14.78 -31.97
CA PHE A 393 -13.66 15.46 -32.67
C PHE A 393 -12.55 14.47 -33.08
N PRO A 394 -11.75 14.76 -34.12
CA PRO A 394 -10.65 13.91 -34.58
C PRO A 394 -9.70 13.41 -33.49
N MET A 395 -9.30 14.30 -32.58
CA MET A 395 -8.31 14.03 -31.54
C MET A 395 -8.57 14.90 -30.29
N GLU A 396 -8.08 14.46 -29.14
CA GLU A 396 -8.10 15.23 -27.89
C GLU A 396 -6.76 15.14 -27.18
N LEU A 397 -6.28 16.28 -26.68
CA LEU A 397 -5.09 16.40 -25.84
C LEU A 397 -5.50 16.53 -24.37
N HIS A 398 -4.91 15.70 -23.52
CA HIS A 398 -5.01 15.79 -22.07
C HIS A 398 -3.70 16.23 -21.45
N ILE A 399 -3.75 17.29 -20.64
CA ILE A 399 -2.65 17.70 -19.76
C ILE A 399 -3.08 17.45 -18.31
N VAL A 400 -2.32 16.61 -17.60
CA VAL A 400 -2.65 16.17 -16.24
C VAL A 400 -1.81 16.94 -15.23
N HIS A 401 -2.47 17.50 -14.22
CA HIS A 401 -1.83 18.23 -13.14
C HIS A 401 -2.20 17.66 -11.77
N ILE A 402 -1.23 17.70 -10.86
CA ILE A 402 -1.33 17.19 -9.49
C ILE A 402 -1.31 18.40 -8.55
N LYS A 403 -2.30 18.50 -7.66
CA LYS A 403 -2.38 19.52 -6.61
C LYS A 403 -1.18 19.39 -5.66
N GLU A 404 -0.60 20.51 -5.30
CA GLU A 404 0.43 20.55 -4.26
C GLU A 404 -0.17 20.53 -2.85
N PRO A 405 0.45 19.83 -1.88
CA PRO A 405 1.81 19.28 -1.91
C PRO A 405 1.91 17.78 -2.28
N TYR A 406 0.86 17.13 -2.78
CA TYR A 406 0.91 15.70 -3.13
C TYR A 406 2.04 15.42 -4.09
N ASN A 407 2.78 14.33 -3.94
CA ASN A 407 3.97 14.01 -4.75
C ASN A 407 3.68 13.10 -5.95
N SER A 408 2.50 12.47 -5.99
CA SER A 408 2.11 11.55 -7.06
C SER A 408 0.61 11.59 -7.35
N LEU A 409 0.20 11.06 -8.51
CA LEU A 409 -1.22 10.84 -8.82
C LEU A 409 -1.87 9.90 -7.79
N ALA A 410 -1.12 8.90 -7.31
CA ALA A 410 -1.59 7.94 -6.33
C ALA A 410 -1.92 8.56 -4.95
N GLU A 411 -1.25 9.65 -4.59
CA GLU A 411 -1.61 10.42 -3.39
C GLU A 411 -2.79 11.36 -3.68
N ALA A 412 -2.75 12.05 -4.82
CA ALA A 412 -3.71 13.07 -5.17
C ALA A 412 -5.11 12.55 -5.47
N GLN A 413 -5.24 11.30 -5.95
CA GLN A 413 -6.52 10.64 -6.22
C GLN A 413 -7.43 10.49 -4.98
N HIS A 414 -6.91 10.71 -3.77
CA HIS A 414 -7.68 10.65 -2.53
C HIS A 414 -8.25 12.01 -2.09
N ASP A 415 -7.85 13.10 -2.75
CA ASP A 415 -8.42 14.44 -2.56
C ASP A 415 -9.41 14.74 -3.69
N MET A 416 -10.62 15.22 -3.35
CA MET A 416 -11.64 15.53 -4.34
C MET A 416 -11.27 16.66 -5.32
N ALA A 417 -10.25 17.43 -4.97
CA ALA A 417 -9.65 18.42 -5.85
C ALA A 417 -8.17 18.10 -6.12
N GLY A 418 -7.71 16.87 -5.89
CA GLY A 418 -6.29 16.53 -5.99
C GLY A 418 -5.75 16.54 -7.42
N ILE A 419 -6.61 16.34 -8.41
CA ILE A 419 -6.21 16.25 -9.82
C ILE A 419 -6.98 17.29 -10.64
N ALA A 420 -6.25 18.06 -11.44
CA ALA A 420 -6.83 18.93 -12.45
C ALA A 420 -6.41 18.44 -13.84
N LEU A 421 -7.35 18.41 -14.79
CA LEU A 421 -7.09 17.91 -16.13
C LEU A 421 -7.61 18.90 -17.16
N LEU A 422 -6.74 19.28 -18.09
CA LEU A 422 -7.05 20.18 -19.19
C LEU A 422 -7.25 19.37 -20.47
N ALA A 423 -8.36 19.60 -21.15
CA ALA A 423 -8.72 18.97 -22.41
C ALA A 423 -8.80 19.99 -23.55
N PHE A 424 -8.12 19.68 -24.65
CA PHE A 424 -8.13 20.46 -25.88
C PHE A 424 -8.58 19.57 -27.04
N LEU A 425 -9.68 19.95 -27.68
CA LEU A 425 -10.24 19.25 -28.82
C LEU A 425 -9.54 19.71 -30.10
N PHE A 426 -9.27 18.79 -31.01
CA PHE A 426 -8.72 19.11 -32.32
C PHE A 426 -9.81 19.11 -33.38
N GLU A 427 -9.73 20.01 -34.33
CA GLU A 427 -10.64 20.11 -35.47
C GLU A 427 -9.86 19.94 -36.76
N GLU A 428 -10.44 19.18 -37.70
CA GLU A 428 -9.76 18.91 -38.96
C GLU A 428 -9.80 20.16 -39.87
N THR A 429 -8.63 20.61 -40.29
CA THR A 429 -8.45 21.79 -41.15
C THR A 429 -7.61 21.46 -42.38
N THR A 430 -7.56 22.38 -43.35
CA THR A 430 -6.66 22.24 -44.51
C THR A 430 -5.20 22.37 -44.11
N ASP A 431 -4.91 23.22 -43.13
CA ASP A 431 -3.56 23.54 -42.70
C ASP A 431 -3.09 22.59 -41.58
N ASP A 432 -1.79 22.33 -41.57
CA ASP A 432 -1.12 21.60 -40.51
C ASP A 432 -1.06 22.42 -39.22
N HIS A 433 -1.17 21.72 -38.08
CA HIS A 433 -0.79 22.29 -36.80
C HIS A 433 0.72 22.62 -36.82
N PRO A 434 1.14 23.88 -36.55
CA PRO A 434 2.51 24.34 -36.81
C PRO A 434 3.61 23.55 -36.09
N HIS A 435 3.32 23.03 -34.89
CA HIS A 435 4.31 22.38 -34.03
C HIS A 435 4.08 20.88 -33.80
N LEU A 436 3.01 20.30 -34.37
CA LEU A 436 2.63 18.93 -34.06
C LEU A 436 3.54 17.90 -34.76
N ASP A 437 4.21 18.28 -35.85
CA ASP A 437 5.13 17.39 -36.57
C ASP A 437 6.29 16.89 -35.68
N THR A 438 6.76 17.71 -34.74
CA THR A 438 7.78 17.31 -33.75
C THR A 438 7.23 16.23 -32.80
N VAL A 439 5.97 16.36 -32.37
CA VAL A 439 5.28 15.36 -31.55
C VAL A 439 5.08 14.06 -32.33
N ILE A 440 4.63 14.16 -33.59
CA ILE A 440 4.42 13.03 -34.49
C ILE A 440 5.73 12.27 -34.74
N ALA A 441 6.82 12.99 -34.99
CA ALA A 441 8.14 12.38 -35.17
C ALA A 441 8.58 11.62 -33.92
N ALA A 442 8.36 12.19 -32.73
CA ALA A 442 8.68 11.52 -31.46
C ALA A 442 7.86 10.24 -31.25
N LEU A 443 6.55 10.27 -31.56
CA LEU A 443 5.70 9.08 -31.55
C LEU A 443 6.28 7.97 -32.45
N GLY A 444 6.82 8.35 -33.62
CA GLY A 444 7.46 7.42 -34.56
C GLY A 444 8.75 6.80 -34.07
N LEU A 445 9.43 7.43 -33.10
CA LEU A 445 10.60 6.87 -32.41
C LEU A 445 10.20 5.93 -31.27
N VAL A 446 8.99 6.07 -30.71
CA VAL A 446 8.47 5.23 -29.63
C VAL A 446 7.38 4.26 -30.11
N GLN A 447 7.67 3.53 -31.19
CA GLN A 447 6.65 2.67 -31.81
C GLN A 447 6.16 1.54 -30.90
N ASN A 448 7.04 0.98 -30.08
CA ASN A 448 6.75 -0.24 -29.32
C ASN A 448 6.52 0.06 -27.84
N ASN A 449 5.73 -0.76 -27.15
CA ASN A 449 5.54 -0.65 -25.70
C ASN A 449 6.88 -0.65 -24.95
N GLY A 450 7.03 0.27 -23.99
CA GLY A 450 8.23 0.48 -23.18
C GLY A 450 9.35 1.26 -23.88
N SER A 451 9.19 1.62 -25.16
CA SER A 451 10.18 2.48 -25.84
C SER A 451 10.06 3.93 -25.37
N THR A 452 11.21 4.59 -25.29
CA THR A 452 11.33 5.98 -24.84
C THR A 452 12.19 6.82 -25.79
N THR A 453 11.89 8.11 -25.87
CA THR A 453 12.71 9.11 -26.57
C THR A 453 12.63 10.45 -25.84
N VAL A 454 13.47 11.41 -26.22
CA VAL A 454 13.47 12.77 -25.67
C VAL A 454 13.21 13.77 -26.78
N ILE A 455 12.31 14.72 -26.53
CA ILE A 455 12.15 15.92 -27.33
C ILE A 455 12.88 17.06 -26.62
N PRO A 456 14.01 17.54 -27.14
CA PRO A 456 14.72 18.67 -26.56
C PRO A 456 14.05 20.00 -26.96
N ASN A 457 14.28 21.04 -26.15
CA ASN A 457 13.87 22.42 -26.43
C ASN A 457 12.38 22.58 -26.77
N PHE A 458 11.52 21.89 -26.05
CA PHE A 458 10.07 21.91 -26.24
C PHE A 458 9.43 23.03 -25.43
N HIS A 459 8.44 23.72 -25.99
CA HIS A 459 7.54 24.59 -25.23
C HIS A 459 6.15 23.96 -25.17
N LEU A 460 5.56 23.84 -23.98
CA LEU A 460 4.20 23.30 -23.86
C LEU A 460 3.16 24.21 -24.53
N SER A 461 3.43 25.51 -24.58
CA SER A 461 2.63 26.49 -25.33
C SER A 461 2.59 26.24 -26.84
N ASP A 462 3.52 25.46 -27.41
CA ASP A 462 3.55 25.20 -28.85
C ASP A 462 2.41 24.28 -29.30
N ILE A 463 1.82 23.50 -28.38
CA ILE A 463 0.80 22.49 -28.68
C ILE A 463 -0.57 22.79 -28.06
N ILE A 464 -0.75 24.01 -27.54
CA ILE A 464 -2.04 24.51 -27.03
C ILE A 464 -2.29 25.92 -27.55
N PRO A 465 -3.55 26.41 -27.54
CA PRO A 465 -3.83 27.79 -27.91
C PRO A 465 -3.13 28.78 -26.95
N PRO A 466 -2.84 30.01 -27.40
CA PRO A 466 -2.33 31.06 -26.54
C PRO A 466 -3.23 31.28 -25.33
N ALA A 467 -2.65 31.60 -24.17
CA ALA A 467 -3.40 31.77 -22.93
C ALA A 467 -4.52 32.83 -23.01
N SER A 468 -4.38 33.82 -23.91
CA SER A 468 -5.40 34.83 -24.23
C SER A 468 -6.69 34.26 -24.82
N ASP A 469 -6.63 33.06 -25.40
CA ASP A 469 -7.76 32.42 -26.08
C ASP A 469 -8.43 31.36 -25.18
N LEU A 470 -7.87 31.12 -23.99
CA LEU A 470 -8.28 30.08 -23.05
C LEU A 470 -9.22 30.60 -21.95
N HIS A 471 -9.91 31.71 -22.22
CA HIS A 471 -10.92 32.28 -21.31
C HIS A 471 -12.27 31.57 -21.38
N HIS A 472 -12.50 30.77 -22.41
CA HIS A 472 -13.76 30.06 -22.63
C HIS A 472 -13.60 28.56 -22.46
N TYR A 473 -14.18 28.01 -21.40
CA TYR A 473 -14.11 26.59 -21.10
C TYR A 473 -15.34 26.08 -20.32
N TYR A 474 -15.54 24.78 -20.42
CA TYR A 474 -16.44 24.02 -19.57
C TYR A 474 -15.70 23.48 -18.33
N ARG A 475 -16.40 23.40 -17.21
CA ARG A 475 -15.89 22.84 -15.94
C ARG A 475 -16.88 21.84 -15.36
N TYR A 476 -16.39 20.66 -15.01
CA TYR A 476 -17.15 19.68 -14.23
C TYR A 476 -16.21 18.79 -13.40
N VAL A 477 -16.78 18.04 -12.45
CA VAL A 477 -16.04 17.04 -11.67
C VAL A 477 -16.31 15.65 -12.25
N GLY A 478 -15.24 14.91 -12.53
CA GLY A 478 -15.31 13.64 -13.22
C GLY A 478 -14.32 12.61 -12.67
N SER A 479 -13.87 11.72 -13.54
CA SER A 479 -12.89 10.68 -13.21
C SER A 479 -11.70 10.72 -14.17
N MET A 480 -10.69 9.91 -13.91
CA MET A 480 -9.75 9.47 -14.95
C MET A 480 -10.49 8.65 -16.02
N THR A 481 -9.99 8.66 -17.26
CA THR A 481 -10.62 8.00 -18.43
C THR A 481 -9.97 6.66 -18.80
N THR A 482 -8.96 6.23 -18.05
CA THR A 482 -8.31 4.92 -18.17
C THR A 482 -8.50 4.10 -16.89
N PRO A 483 -8.28 2.77 -16.92
CA PRO A 483 -8.44 1.90 -15.76
C PRO A 483 -7.68 2.36 -14.52
N GLY A 484 -8.32 2.17 -13.36
CA GLY A 484 -8.10 2.97 -12.16
C GLY A 484 -9.27 3.93 -11.91
N CYS A 485 -9.75 4.57 -12.99
CA CYS A 485 -11.00 5.35 -13.08
C CYS A 485 -11.31 6.20 -11.84
N GLU A 486 -10.27 6.77 -11.22
CA GLU A 486 -10.39 7.43 -9.93
C GLU A 486 -11.27 8.65 -10.06
N HIS A 487 -12.18 8.81 -9.10
CA HIS A 487 -13.13 9.91 -9.09
C HIS A 487 -12.43 11.18 -8.62
N ALA A 488 -13.09 12.31 -8.86
CA ALA A 488 -12.72 13.62 -8.37
C ALA A 488 -11.54 14.29 -9.12
N VAL A 489 -11.61 14.19 -10.45
CA VAL A 489 -10.82 14.99 -11.38
C VAL A 489 -11.56 16.28 -11.70
N ALA A 490 -10.91 17.43 -11.49
CA ALA A 490 -11.42 18.74 -11.92
C ALA A 490 -11.14 18.95 -13.42
N TRP A 491 -12.11 18.62 -14.26
CA TRP A 491 -12.01 18.71 -15.72
C TRP A 491 -12.20 20.13 -16.22
N THR A 492 -11.35 20.55 -17.14
CA THR A 492 -11.51 21.79 -17.91
C THR A 492 -11.44 21.47 -19.40
N VAL A 493 -12.56 21.60 -20.11
CA VAL A 493 -12.64 21.35 -21.55
C VAL A 493 -12.74 22.70 -22.27
N PHE A 494 -11.71 23.08 -23.01
CA PHE A 494 -11.67 24.38 -23.67
C PHE A 494 -12.57 24.42 -24.92
N HIS A 495 -13.21 25.57 -25.14
CA HIS A 495 -14.02 25.78 -26.34
C HIS A 495 -13.15 25.96 -27.59
N ARG A 496 -11.96 26.55 -27.41
CA ARG A 496 -11.03 26.81 -28.50
C ARG A 496 -10.43 25.48 -28.97
N THR A 497 -10.73 25.10 -30.21
CA THR A 497 -10.17 23.93 -30.87
C THR A 497 -8.76 24.22 -31.41
N LEU A 498 -8.00 23.14 -31.60
CA LEU A 498 -6.69 23.16 -32.26
C LEU A 498 -6.81 22.62 -33.69
N PRO A 499 -6.24 23.28 -34.71
CA PRO A 499 -6.28 22.78 -36.07
C PRO A 499 -5.43 21.51 -36.20
N ILE A 500 -5.83 20.58 -37.06
CA ILE A 500 -5.00 19.45 -37.49
C ILE A 500 -5.36 19.05 -38.91
N SER A 501 -4.38 18.77 -39.76
CA SER A 501 -4.66 18.33 -41.12
C SER A 501 -4.91 16.82 -41.24
N SER A 502 -5.56 16.39 -42.32
CA SER A 502 -5.68 14.96 -42.66
C SER A 502 -4.31 14.28 -42.79
N ARG A 503 -3.28 15.03 -43.22
CA ARG A 503 -1.88 14.55 -43.33
C ARG A 503 -1.34 14.19 -41.94
N GLN A 504 -1.49 15.08 -40.98
CA GLN A 504 -1.02 14.87 -39.60
C GLN A 504 -1.81 13.77 -38.88
N LEU A 505 -3.14 13.76 -39.01
CA LEU A 505 -3.97 12.66 -38.48
C LEU A 505 -3.54 11.31 -39.06
N GLY A 506 -3.37 11.23 -40.38
CA GLY A 506 -2.91 10.03 -41.06
C GLY A 506 -1.48 9.61 -40.67
N ALA A 507 -0.64 10.55 -40.27
CA ALA A 507 0.70 10.27 -39.75
C ALA A 507 0.64 9.69 -38.33
N ILE A 508 -0.11 10.32 -37.40
CA ILE A 508 -0.25 9.87 -36.00
C ILE A 508 -0.66 8.40 -35.91
N VAL A 509 -1.70 8.03 -36.67
CA VAL A 509 -2.27 6.68 -36.70
C VAL A 509 -1.26 5.60 -37.12
N LYS A 510 -0.16 5.99 -37.78
CA LYS A 510 0.89 5.07 -38.27
C LYS A 510 2.11 4.98 -37.35
N GLN A 511 2.24 5.86 -36.36
CA GLN A 511 3.48 5.96 -35.57
C GLN A 511 3.60 4.90 -34.48
N CYS A 512 2.58 4.75 -33.63
CA CYS A 512 2.66 3.91 -32.44
C CYS A 512 1.90 2.59 -32.58
N ARG A 513 2.35 1.60 -31.82
CA ARG A 513 1.70 0.31 -31.65
C ARG A 513 1.36 0.09 -30.19
N PHE A 514 0.24 -0.62 -29.97
CA PHE A 514 -0.12 -1.16 -28.67
C PHE A 514 0.91 -2.19 -28.19
N TRP A 515 0.82 -2.58 -26.91
CA TRP A 515 1.62 -3.68 -26.37
C TRP A 515 1.43 -5.01 -27.12
N THR A 516 0.28 -5.20 -27.77
CA THR A 516 -0.02 -6.35 -28.64
C THR A 516 0.71 -6.32 -29.97
N GLY A 517 1.36 -5.20 -30.32
CA GLY A 517 1.97 -4.97 -31.64
C GLY A 517 1.00 -4.47 -32.71
N LEU A 518 -0.31 -4.41 -32.42
CA LEU A 518 -1.30 -3.81 -33.31
C LEU A 518 -1.13 -2.28 -33.40
N PRO A 519 -1.52 -1.64 -34.52
CA PRO A 519 -1.53 -0.17 -34.62
C PRO A 519 -2.36 0.47 -33.50
N MET A 520 -1.79 1.47 -32.84
CA MET A 520 -2.42 2.20 -31.74
C MET A 520 -3.51 3.11 -32.30
N THR A 521 -4.75 2.63 -32.31
CA THR A 521 -5.91 3.31 -32.92
C THR A 521 -7.15 3.11 -32.06
N ASP A 522 -8.10 4.06 -32.14
CA ASP A 522 -9.32 4.08 -31.33
C ASP A 522 -8.99 4.04 -29.82
N ILE A 523 -8.06 4.90 -29.37
CA ILE A 523 -7.57 4.95 -27.99
C ILE A 523 -8.37 5.90 -27.11
N TYR A 524 -9.70 5.82 -27.18
CA TYR A 524 -10.60 6.66 -26.39
C TYR A 524 -11.66 5.79 -25.67
N ARG A 525 -12.06 6.22 -24.48
CA ARG A 525 -13.16 5.65 -23.72
C ARG A 525 -14.49 6.19 -24.26
N PRO A 526 -15.54 5.37 -24.36
CA PRO A 526 -16.88 5.85 -24.65
C PRO A 526 -17.36 6.91 -23.64
N THR A 527 -18.23 7.83 -24.08
CA THR A 527 -18.85 8.82 -23.19
C THR A 527 -19.66 8.15 -22.10
N GLN A 528 -19.51 8.67 -20.88
CA GLN A 528 -20.16 8.19 -19.68
C GLN A 528 -21.39 9.05 -19.36
N PRO A 529 -22.40 8.50 -18.67
CA PRO A 529 -23.55 9.27 -18.21
C PRO A 529 -23.16 10.47 -17.34
N LEU A 530 -23.93 11.57 -17.45
CA LEU A 530 -23.69 12.77 -16.64
C LEU A 530 -24.10 12.57 -15.16
N ASP A 531 -25.01 11.64 -14.87
CA ASP A 531 -25.43 11.24 -13.52
C ASP A 531 -25.84 12.41 -12.62
N GLY A 532 -26.60 13.37 -13.15
CA GLY A 532 -27.08 14.52 -12.39
C GLY A 532 -26.01 15.57 -12.03
N ARG A 533 -24.75 15.40 -12.48
CA ARG A 533 -23.72 16.43 -12.35
C ARG A 533 -24.04 17.66 -13.17
N ILE A 534 -23.55 18.80 -12.70
CA ILE A 534 -23.67 20.08 -13.39
C ILE A 534 -22.37 20.36 -14.14
N VAL A 535 -22.50 20.72 -15.42
CA VAL A 535 -21.40 21.28 -16.21
C VAL A 535 -21.53 22.79 -16.20
N TYR A 536 -20.48 23.48 -15.77
CA TYR A 536 -20.40 24.93 -15.79
C TYR A 536 -19.70 25.41 -17.06
N ARG A 537 -20.04 26.62 -17.53
CA ARG A 537 -19.26 27.35 -18.52
C ARG A 537 -18.90 28.75 -18.02
N THR A 538 -17.75 29.25 -18.43
CA THR A 538 -17.37 30.66 -18.27
C THR A 538 -18.30 31.59 -19.07
N ASN A 539 -18.63 32.77 -18.53
CA ASN A 539 -19.43 33.77 -19.26
C ASN A 539 -18.61 34.53 -20.31
N SER A 540 -19.22 34.77 -21.48
CA SER A 540 -18.65 35.43 -22.65
C SER A 540 -18.50 36.97 -22.54
N GLY A 541 -18.86 37.61 -21.42
CA GLY A 541 -19.04 39.07 -21.37
C GLY A 541 -18.24 39.91 -20.36
N THR A 542 -17.44 39.33 -19.45
CA THR A 542 -16.94 40.08 -18.26
C THR A 542 -15.49 40.55 -18.30
N VAL A 543 -14.62 39.99 -19.15
CA VAL A 543 -13.20 40.40 -19.20
C VAL A 543 -13.05 41.86 -19.69
N GLN A 544 -13.85 42.26 -20.68
CA GLN A 544 -13.78 43.61 -21.26
C GLN A 544 -14.38 44.70 -20.35
N ARG A 545 -15.38 44.35 -19.51
CA ARG A 545 -15.99 45.29 -18.57
C ARG A 545 -15.12 45.60 -17.35
N ARG A 546 -14.33 44.64 -16.84
CA ARG A 546 -13.46 44.86 -15.67
C ARG A 546 -12.25 45.74 -15.99
N VAL A 547 -11.66 45.59 -17.17
CA VAL A 547 -10.56 46.46 -17.62
C VAL A 547 -11.05 47.90 -17.78
N LEU A 548 -12.22 48.11 -18.40
CA LEU A 548 -12.81 49.45 -18.55
C LEU A 548 -13.14 50.11 -17.19
N HIS A 549 -13.70 49.36 -16.23
CA HIS A 549 -13.98 49.90 -14.89
C HIS A 549 -12.71 50.19 -14.08
N MET A 550 -11.63 49.42 -14.27
CA MET A 550 -10.35 49.67 -13.62
C MET A 550 -9.68 50.93 -14.18
N TRP A 551 -9.70 51.12 -15.51
CA TRP A 551 -9.20 52.35 -16.14
C TRP A 551 -10.05 53.57 -15.79
N ILE A 552 -11.39 53.46 -15.71
CA ILE A 552 -12.25 54.55 -15.25
C ILE A 552 -11.95 54.92 -13.79
N ARG A 553 -11.68 53.94 -12.91
CA ARG A 553 -11.31 54.21 -11.50
C ARG A 553 -9.93 54.84 -11.36
N ILE A 554 -8.96 54.41 -12.18
CA ILE A 554 -7.63 55.05 -12.23
C ILE A 554 -7.73 56.46 -12.79
N PHE A 555 -8.52 56.68 -13.84
CA PHE A 555 -8.74 58.00 -14.45
C PHE A 555 -9.47 58.96 -13.49
N LEU A 556 -10.46 58.47 -12.74
CA LEU A 556 -11.13 59.25 -11.69
C LEU A 556 -10.22 59.54 -10.49
N ALA A 557 -9.33 58.63 -10.10
CA ALA A 557 -8.36 58.86 -9.03
C ALA A 557 -7.28 59.90 -9.41
N VAL A 558 -6.87 59.93 -10.69
CA VAL A 558 -5.94 60.93 -11.23
C VAL A 558 -6.62 62.30 -11.36
N LEU A 559 -7.90 62.36 -11.76
CA LEU A 559 -8.68 63.60 -11.79
C LEU A 559 -8.91 64.18 -10.38
N PHE A 560 -9.16 63.34 -9.37
CA PHE A 560 -9.33 63.81 -7.98
C PHE A 560 -8.03 64.29 -7.33
N THR A 561 -6.87 63.77 -7.76
CA THR A 561 -5.57 64.24 -7.27
C THR A 561 -5.10 65.54 -7.94
N LEU A 562 -5.50 65.78 -9.20
CA LEU A 562 -5.26 67.06 -9.89
C LEU A 562 -6.23 68.18 -9.46
N ALA A 563 -7.44 67.86 -8.99
CA ALA A 563 -8.39 68.85 -8.48
C ALA A 563 -8.09 69.33 -7.03
N LEU A 564 -7.16 68.69 -6.33
CA LEU A 564 -6.71 69.08 -4.98
C LEU A 564 -5.40 69.88 -4.99
N THR A 565 -4.90 70.27 -6.17
CA THR A 565 -3.66 71.04 -6.35
C THR A 565 -3.86 72.38 -7.09
N HIS A 566 -5.08 72.91 -7.14
CA HIS A 566 -5.37 74.29 -7.56
C HIS A 566 -6.33 75.01 -6.64
#